data_AF-A0A942K824-F1
#
_entry.id   AF-A0A942K824-F1
#
_cell.length_a   1.000
_cell.length_b   1.000
_cell.length_c   1.000
_cell.angle_alpha   90.00
_cell.angle_beta   90.00
_cell.angle_gamma   90.00
#
_symmetry.space_group_name_H-M   'P 1'
#
loop_
_entity.id
_entity.type
_entity.pdbx_description
1 polymer ?
#
loop_
_entity_poly.entity_id
_entity_poly.type
_entity_poly.pdbx_seq_one_letter_code
_entity_poly.pdbx_strand_id
1 'polypeptide(L)'
;ERQRLEQRLSEALNFERTQQQLFERDVRLYTQAAETLFEQLGQHLPKRVGGSASDPQLPSAVLFAENPALRIESVPTSSQAVTIYLRGPVRLKLGGVELGLMRSGNIWSLYVADQQLPLQPRMSFKLGRRLLSLFHEGQYVHLRLQDEVRSLAALVAEALVLQTVLQPDRQAVLLNLLQTATGVAIGEPQQMVRQAIARLQHMSDKTPDRRKALAGFLQGAARAARLSLDDELIDGLVERLYTAMTIGEDGLGSLLMSLNERQGGVYPFSDEPLSLSFDGMPLTIRRYRSRGQGVPESIVVMMPGRPLGSFTDYLLAPFGNGTLLCARSSEALAAFYLPQHKIETVAS
;
A
#
# COMPACT_ATOMS: atom_id res chain seq x y z
N GLU A 1 -52.15 -19.08 37.12
CA GLU A 1 -51.16 -18.03 37.43
C GLU A 1 -49.75 -18.58 37.68
N ARG A 2 -49.60 -19.56 38.58
CA ARG A 2 -48.33 -20.22 38.88
C ARG A 2 -47.59 -20.82 37.67
N GLN A 3 -48.26 -21.58 36.81
CA GLN A 3 -47.64 -22.14 35.59
C GLN A 3 -47.11 -21.06 34.64
N ARG A 4 -47.78 -19.91 34.56
CA ARG A 4 -47.36 -18.78 33.70
C ARG A 4 -46.11 -18.08 34.26
N LEU A 5 -45.97 -18.03 35.58
CA LEU A 5 -44.78 -17.53 36.26
C LEU A 5 -43.60 -18.50 36.13
N GLU A 6 -43.83 -19.81 36.24
CA GLU A 6 -42.81 -20.85 36.02
C GLU A 6 -42.30 -20.83 34.57
N GLN A 7 -43.19 -20.62 33.59
CA GLN A 7 -42.82 -20.51 32.18
C GLN A 7 -41.92 -19.28 31.91
N ARG A 8 -42.33 -18.11 32.42
CA ARG A 8 -41.53 -16.87 32.33
C ARG A 8 -40.19 -16.97 33.03
N LEU A 9 -40.13 -17.63 34.18
CA LEU A 9 -38.87 -17.87 34.89
C LEU A 9 -37.92 -18.74 34.07
N SER A 10 -38.45 -19.80 33.43
CA SER A 10 -37.64 -20.69 32.58
C SER A 10 -37.12 -19.98 31.32
N GLU A 11 -37.95 -19.11 30.72
CA GLU A 11 -37.57 -18.30 29.56
C GLU A 11 -36.46 -17.31 29.91
N ALA A 12 -36.59 -16.63 31.06
CA ALA A 12 -35.58 -15.69 31.55
C ALA A 12 -34.25 -16.39 31.85
N LEU A 13 -34.28 -17.55 32.52
CA LEU A 13 -33.07 -18.32 32.82
C LEU A 13 -32.38 -18.88 31.57
N ASN A 14 -33.15 -19.30 30.56
CA ASN A 14 -32.60 -19.75 29.29
C ASN A 14 -32.00 -18.59 28.50
N PHE A 15 -32.64 -17.43 28.52
CA PHE A 15 -32.11 -16.22 27.90
C PHE A 15 -30.79 -15.79 28.55
N GLU A 16 -30.73 -15.77 29.88
CA GLU A 16 -29.53 -15.39 30.64
C GLU A 16 -28.35 -16.35 30.37
N ARG A 17 -28.61 -17.67 30.35
CA ARG A 17 -27.60 -18.67 29.97
C ARG A 17 -27.08 -18.47 28.53
N THR A 18 -27.99 -18.15 27.61
CA THR A 18 -27.62 -17.91 26.21
C THR A 18 -26.74 -16.66 26.08
N GLN A 19 -27.08 -15.58 26.79
CA GLN A 19 -26.29 -14.35 26.81
C GLN A 19 -24.90 -14.59 27.42
N GLN A 20 -24.82 -15.35 28.51
CA GLN A 20 -23.54 -15.67 29.15
C GLN A 20 -22.64 -16.51 28.23
N GLN A 21 -23.21 -17.49 27.51
CA GLN A 21 -22.45 -18.28 26.52
C GLN A 21 -21.96 -17.45 25.34
N LEU A 22 -22.77 -16.50 24.85
CA LEU A 22 -22.36 -15.58 23.79
C LEU A 22 -21.21 -14.69 24.25
N PHE A 23 -21.32 -14.11 25.45
CA PHE A 23 -20.26 -13.28 26.02
C PHE A 23 -18.95 -14.07 26.20
N GLU A 24 -19.00 -15.29 26.75
CA GLU A 24 -17.81 -16.13 26.90
C GLU A 24 -17.19 -16.55 25.57
N ARG A 25 -18.00 -16.69 24.52
CA ARG A 25 -17.52 -16.94 23.16
C ARG A 25 -16.83 -15.71 22.60
N ASP A 26 -17.42 -14.53 22.74
CA ASP A 26 -16.85 -13.28 22.24
C ASP A 26 -15.54 -12.94 22.96
N VAL A 27 -15.49 -13.07 24.28
CA VAL A 27 -14.25 -12.89 25.06
C VAL A 27 -13.15 -13.81 24.55
N ARG A 28 -13.46 -15.08 24.28
CA ARG A 28 -12.47 -16.02 23.71
C ARG A 28 -12.00 -15.60 22.32
N LEU A 29 -12.91 -15.19 21.45
CA LEU A 29 -12.58 -14.73 20.10
C LEU A 29 -11.72 -13.47 20.12
N TYR A 30 -12.05 -12.49 20.96
CA TYR A 30 -11.28 -11.25 21.10
C TYR A 30 -9.90 -11.49 21.69
N THR A 31 -9.78 -12.33 22.72
CA THR A 31 -8.47 -12.69 23.30
C THR A 31 -7.60 -13.37 22.25
N GLN A 32 -8.14 -14.32 21.50
CA GLN A 32 -7.41 -15.01 20.44
C GLN A 32 -7.00 -14.07 19.30
N ALA A 33 -7.87 -13.13 18.91
CA ALA A 33 -7.55 -12.11 17.91
C ALA A 33 -6.46 -11.15 18.40
N ALA A 34 -6.50 -10.75 19.67
CA ALA A 34 -5.47 -9.91 20.29
C ALA A 34 -4.13 -10.64 20.36
N GLU A 35 -4.10 -11.89 20.81
CA GLU A 35 -2.90 -12.73 20.83
C GLU A 35 -2.31 -12.89 19.42
N THR A 36 -3.15 -13.20 18.43
CA THR A 36 -2.73 -13.31 17.02
C THR A 36 -2.13 -11.99 16.51
N LEU A 37 -2.75 -10.85 16.82
CA LEU A 37 -2.24 -9.54 16.47
C LEU A 37 -0.86 -9.28 17.09
N PHE A 38 -0.68 -9.60 18.38
CA PHE A 38 0.60 -9.40 19.06
C PHE A 38 1.68 -10.37 18.58
N GLU A 39 1.35 -11.60 18.22
CA GLU A 39 2.27 -12.53 17.55
C GLU A 39 2.73 -11.96 16.20
N GLN A 40 1.79 -11.49 15.39
CA GLN A 40 2.09 -10.88 14.08
C GLN A 40 2.95 -9.61 14.24
N LEU A 41 2.59 -8.72 15.16
CA LEU A 41 3.39 -7.53 15.46
C LEU A 41 4.77 -7.91 16.00
N GLY A 42 4.85 -8.92 16.85
CA GLY A 42 6.10 -9.43 17.41
C GLY A 42 7.08 -9.86 16.33
N GLN A 43 6.62 -10.47 15.23
CA GLN A 43 7.48 -10.86 14.09
C GLN A 43 8.09 -9.66 13.34
N HIS A 44 7.50 -8.48 13.45
CA HIS A 44 7.97 -7.25 12.79
C HIS A 44 8.68 -6.28 13.74
N LEU A 45 8.51 -6.46 15.05
CA LEU A 45 9.10 -5.60 16.06
C LEU A 45 10.51 -6.08 16.48
N PRO A 46 11.45 -5.14 16.72
CA PRO A 46 12.78 -5.48 17.20
C PRO A 46 12.79 -6.15 18.58
N LYS A 47 13.81 -6.98 18.85
CA LYS A 47 14.00 -7.65 20.15
C LYS A 47 13.98 -6.70 21.36
N ARG A 48 14.51 -5.49 21.20
CA ARG A 48 14.54 -4.44 22.25
C ARG A 48 13.16 -3.96 22.73
N VAL A 49 12.10 -4.17 21.95
CA VAL A 49 10.71 -3.83 22.32
C VAL A 49 9.82 -5.07 22.51
N GLY A 50 10.45 -6.23 22.77
CA GLY A 50 9.73 -7.49 23.02
C GLY A 50 9.32 -8.26 21.76
N GLY A 51 9.82 -7.89 20.58
CA GLY A 51 9.58 -8.61 19.34
C GLY A 51 10.66 -9.66 19.00
N SER A 52 10.54 -10.25 17.82
CA SER A 52 11.41 -11.31 17.30
C SER A 52 12.21 -10.88 16.06
N ALA A 53 11.88 -9.72 15.48
CA ALA A 53 12.60 -9.21 14.32
C ALA A 53 14.03 -8.80 14.69
N SER A 54 14.92 -8.86 13.70
CA SER A 54 16.24 -8.25 13.80
C SER A 54 16.09 -6.77 14.18
N ASP A 55 17.03 -6.24 14.98
CA ASP A 55 17.10 -4.80 15.17
C ASP A 55 17.20 -4.10 13.80
N PRO A 56 16.58 -2.90 13.64
CA PRO A 56 16.56 -2.21 12.37
C PRO A 56 18.00 -1.94 11.94
N GLN A 57 18.47 -2.70 10.95
CA GLN A 57 19.77 -2.50 10.37
C GLN A 57 19.69 -1.27 9.48
N LEU A 58 20.64 -0.34 9.63
CA LEU A 58 20.79 0.76 8.69
C LEU A 58 21.08 0.16 7.31
N PRO A 59 20.18 0.34 6.31
CA PRO A 59 20.24 -0.43 5.07
C PRO A 59 21.39 -0.01 4.15
N SER A 60 22.17 1.01 4.50
CA SER A 60 23.29 1.50 3.68
C SER A 60 24.18 2.49 4.44
N ALA A 61 25.29 2.84 3.80
CA ALA A 61 26.30 3.79 4.26
C ALA A 61 25.73 5.13 4.75
N VAL A 62 26.44 5.74 5.70
CA VAL A 62 26.11 6.98 6.39
C VAL A 62 26.99 8.12 5.88
N LEU A 63 26.36 9.23 5.52
CA LEU A 63 27.06 10.46 5.14
C LEU A 63 27.82 10.99 6.36
N PHE A 64 29.14 11.15 6.21
CA PHE A 64 30.06 11.57 7.27
C PHE A 64 30.16 10.62 8.49
N ALA A 65 29.86 9.34 8.31
CA ALA A 65 29.97 8.33 9.37
C ALA A 65 31.30 8.41 10.13
N GLU A 66 31.28 8.17 11.44
CA GLU A 66 32.53 8.07 12.21
C GLU A 66 33.32 6.83 11.78
N ASN A 67 32.63 5.70 11.62
CA ASN A 67 33.21 4.45 11.16
C ASN A 67 33.52 4.53 9.64
N PRO A 68 34.80 4.41 9.23
CA PRO A 68 35.18 4.46 7.81
C PRO A 68 34.48 3.40 6.95
N ALA A 69 34.18 2.23 7.51
CA ALA A 69 33.52 1.15 6.78
C ALA A 69 32.08 1.46 6.37
N LEU A 70 31.44 2.43 7.02
CA LEU A 70 30.08 2.88 6.73
C LEU A 70 30.05 4.27 6.08
N ARG A 71 31.19 4.92 5.84
CA ARG A 71 31.24 6.31 5.40
C ARG A 71 30.99 6.42 3.90
N ILE A 72 30.08 7.32 3.51
CA ILE A 72 30.00 7.88 2.15
C ILE A 72 30.34 9.37 2.17
N GLU A 73 30.93 9.85 1.07
CA GLU A 73 31.32 11.26 0.90
C GLU A 73 30.27 12.08 0.17
N SER A 74 29.42 11.43 -0.62
CA SER A 74 28.32 12.07 -1.34
C SER A 74 27.09 11.16 -1.37
N VAL A 75 25.91 11.79 -1.45
CA VAL A 75 24.64 11.10 -1.61
C VAL A 75 24.46 10.78 -3.10
N PRO A 76 24.26 9.51 -3.50
CA PRO A 76 23.98 9.18 -4.89
C PRO A 76 22.75 9.93 -5.41
N THR A 77 22.80 10.36 -6.67
CA THR A 77 21.74 11.19 -7.29
C THR A 77 20.37 10.53 -7.34
N SER A 78 20.33 9.20 -7.35
CA SER A 78 19.11 8.39 -7.35
C SER A 78 18.60 8.03 -5.95
N SER A 79 19.32 8.41 -4.88
CA SER A 79 18.95 8.04 -3.52
C SER A 79 17.68 8.77 -3.07
N GLN A 80 16.75 7.99 -2.51
CA GLN A 80 15.51 8.47 -1.88
C GLN A 80 15.60 8.42 -0.35
N ALA A 81 16.67 7.84 0.21
CA ALA A 81 16.94 7.86 1.63
C ALA A 81 18.44 8.08 1.89
N VAL A 82 18.76 8.73 3.00
CA VAL A 82 20.14 8.91 3.48
C VAL A 82 20.15 9.00 5.00
N THR A 83 21.16 8.41 5.62
CA THR A 83 21.49 8.66 7.03
C THR A 83 22.72 9.54 7.10
N ILE A 84 22.70 10.55 7.97
CA ILE A 84 23.71 11.60 8.06
C ILE A 84 24.20 11.67 9.49
N TYR A 85 25.52 11.71 9.68
CA TYR A 85 26.13 12.07 10.95
C TYR A 85 26.40 13.58 10.99
N LEU A 86 25.76 14.27 11.94
CA LEU A 86 25.77 15.72 12.09
C LEU A 86 27.06 16.23 12.74
N ARG A 87 28.10 16.48 11.92
CA ARG A 87 29.34 17.15 12.38
C ARG A 87 29.37 18.65 12.16
N GLY A 88 28.52 19.16 11.27
CA GLY A 88 28.48 20.56 10.86
C GLY A 88 27.36 20.81 9.86
N PRO A 89 27.26 22.03 9.29
CA PRO A 89 26.27 22.35 8.28
C PRO A 89 26.40 21.39 7.09
N VAL A 90 25.27 20.82 6.65
CA VAL A 90 25.21 19.92 5.50
C VAL A 90 24.25 20.50 4.47
N ARG A 91 24.67 20.51 3.21
CA ARG A 91 23.78 20.69 2.07
C ARG A 91 23.87 19.46 1.19
N LEU A 92 22.72 18.92 0.82
CA LEU A 92 22.64 17.72 0.00
C LEU A 92 21.41 17.76 -0.90
N LYS A 93 21.43 16.94 -1.93
CA LYS A 93 20.28 16.72 -2.81
C LYS A 93 19.77 15.30 -2.60
N LEU A 94 18.49 15.15 -2.23
CA LEU A 94 17.85 13.85 -2.00
C LEU A 94 16.65 13.74 -2.95
N GLY A 95 16.64 12.73 -3.82
CA GLY A 95 15.59 12.58 -4.83
C GLY A 95 15.35 13.83 -5.70
N GLY A 96 16.36 14.68 -5.89
CA GLY A 96 16.24 15.94 -6.62
C GLY A 96 15.84 17.16 -5.78
N VAL A 97 15.47 16.98 -4.51
CA VAL A 97 15.15 18.06 -3.57
C VAL A 97 16.41 18.53 -2.86
N GLU A 98 16.63 19.84 -2.83
CA GLU A 98 17.72 20.44 -2.05
C GLU A 98 17.33 20.54 -0.58
N LEU A 99 18.19 19.99 0.28
CA LEU A 99 18.02 19.96 1.73
C LEU A 99 19.25 20.57 2.41
N GLY A 100 19.01 21.44 3.38
CA GLY A 100 20.03 22.00 4.24
C GLY A 100 19.81 21.57 5.69
N LEU A 101 20.86 21.14 6.38
CA LEU A 101 20.85 20.93 7.82
C LEU A 101 21.85 21.92 8.41
N MET A 102 21.38 22.84 9.24
CA MET A 102 22.27 23.81 9.90
C MET A 102 21.97 23.85 11.39
N ARG A 103 23.01 24.17 12.16
CA ARG A 103 22.90 24.35 13.60
C ARG A 103 22.90 25.84 13.91
N SER A 104 21.90 26.29 14.66
CA SER A 104 21.85 27.61 15.27
C SER A 104 21.77 27.45 16.78
N GLY A 105 22.84 27.83 17.49
CA GLY A 105 23.01 27.52 18.91
C GLY A 105 23.00 26.01 19.17
N ASN A 106 22.04 25.55 19.97
CA ASN A 106 21.86 24.12 20.30
C ASN A 106 20.76 23.43 19.49
N ILE A 107 20.17 24.13 18.53
CA ILE A 107 19.04 23.60 17.74
C ILE A 107 19.54 23.34 16.32
N TRP A 108 19.35 22.11 15.86
CA TRP A 108 19.46 21.78 14.45
C TRP A 108 18.16 22.17 13.73
N SER A 109 18.28 22.73 12.54
CA SER A 109 17.15 23.06 11.67
C SER A 109 17.34 22.43 10.30
N LEU A 110 16.24 21.91 9.76
CA LEU A 110 16.09 21.53 8.37
C LEU A 110 15.66 22.74 7.56
N TYR A 111 16.37 22.99 6.47
CA TYR A 111 16.02 23.94 5.42
C TYR A 111 15.55 23.15 4.21
N VAL A 112 14.29 23.36 3.83
CA VAL A 112 13.69 22.72 2.66
C VAL A 112 12.60 23.61 2.08
N ALA A 113 12.58 23.76 0.75
CA ALA A 113 11.57 24.56 0.04
C ALA A 113 11.35 25.96 0.66
N ASP A 114 12.46 26.67 0.92
CA ASP A 114 12.50 28.00 1.53
C ASP A 114 11.96 28.10 2.97
N GLN A 115 11.66 26.97 3.60
CA GLN A 115 11.25 26.90 5.00
C GLN A 115 12.38 26.44 5.89
N GLN A 116 12.47 27.05 7.07
CA GLN A 116 13.35 26.60 8.15
C GLN A 116 12.50 25.95 9.25
N LEU A 117 12.78 24.69 9.54
CA LEU A 117 12.06 23.90 10.52
C LEU A 117 13.03 23.36 11.58
N PRO A 118 12.78 23.59 12.89
CA PRO A 118 13.61 22.99 13.93
C PRO A 118 13.47 21.46 13.91
N LEU A 119 14.58 20.73 14.03
CA LEU A 119 14.58 19.28 14.04
C LEU A 119 13.90 18.76 15.32
N GLN A 120 12.91 17.89 15.12
CA GLN A 120 12.29 17.10 16.16
C GLN A 120 12.71 15.63 16.02
N PRO A 121 12.58 14.79 17.07
CA PRO A 121 12.97 13.38 17.01
C PRO A 121 12.32 12.63 15.83
N ARG A 122 11.08 12.99 15.49
CA ARG A 122 10.36 12.53 14.31
C ARG A 122 9.61 13.69 13.71
N MET A 123 9.71 13.86 12.41
CA MET A 123 8.90 14.83 11.67
C MET A 123 8.67 14.36 10.25
N SER A 124 7.54 14.79 9.69
CA SER A 124 7.21 14.56 8.29
C SER A 124 6.83 15.89 7.66
N PHE A 125 7.34 16.15 6.47
CA PHE A 125 7.10 17.39 5.74
C PHE A 125 6.68 17.09 4.31
N LYS A 126 5.61 17.73 3.86
CA LYS A 126 5.06 17.54 2.52
C LYS A 126 5.70 18.52 1.53
N LEU A 127 6.26 17.97 0.46
CA LEU A 127 6.96 18.64 -0.62
C LEU A 127 6.21 18.39 -1.92
N GLY A 128 5.14 19.13 -2.16
CA GLY A 128 4.22 18.85 -3.26
C GLY A 128 3.62 17.44 -3.13
N ARG A 129 4.01 16.53 -4.03
CA ARG A 129 3.57 15.12 -4.07
C ARG A 129 4.41 14.17 -3.21
N ARG A 130 5.48 14.66 -2.58
CA ARG A 130 6.44 13.87 -1.82
C ARG A 130 6.31 14.11 -0.33
N LEU A 131 6.53 13.07 0.45
CA LEU A 131 6.71 13.11 1.89
C LEU A 131 8.19 12.96 2.21
N LEU A 132 8.75 13.98 2.85
CA LEU A 132 10.03 13.86 3.52
C LEU A 132 9.79 13.43 4.96
N SER A 133 10.10 12.18 5.27
CA SER A 133 10.16 11.68 6.64
C SER A 133 11.56 11.86 7.19
N LEU A 134 11.63 12.33 8.44
CA LEU A 134 12.87 12.56 9.16
C LEU A 134 12.81 11.88 10.52
N PHE A 135 13.90 11.19 10.87
CA PHE A 135 14.14 10.63 12.19
C PHE A 135 15.48 11.16 12.72
N HIS A 136 15.46 11.81 13.88
CA HIS A 136 16.64 12.42 14.51
C HIS A 136 16.91 11.76 15.86
N GLU A 137 18.10 11.20 16.02
CA GLU A 137 18.56 10.55 17.24
C GLU A 137 20.02 10.91 17.51
N GLY A 138 20.26 11.68 18.59
CA GLY A 138 21.59 12.13 18.97
C GLY A 138 22.25 13.01 17.89
N GLN A 139 23.29 12.49 17.24
CA GLN A 139 23.98 13.17 16.12
C GLN A 139 23.62 12.56 14.76
N TYR A 140 22.61 11.68 14.71
CA TYR A 140 22.20 11.03 13.47
C TYR A 140 20.85 11.54 13.00
N VAL A 141 20.76 11.84 11.71
CA VAL A 141 19.50 12.17 11.03
C VAL A 141 19.32 11.20 9.89
N HIS A 142 18.22 10.47 9.90
CA HIS A 142 17.75 9.70 8.76
C HIS A 142 16.69 10.51 8.01
N LEU A 143 16.93 10.74 6.73
CA LEU A 143 16.01 11.39 5.81
C LEU A 143 15.53 10.36 4.80
N ARG A 144 14.22 10.33 4.58
CA ARG A 144 13.61 9.51 3.54
C ARG A 144 12.57 10.32 2.81
N LEU A 145 12.80 10.50 1.51
CA LEU A 145 11.85 11.04 0.58
C LEU A 145 11.03 9.88 0.00
N GLN A 146 9.72 10.01 0.05
CA GLN A 146 8.78 9.07 -0.55
C GLN A 146 7.83 9.87 -1.42
N ASP A 147 7.43 9.37 -2.58
CA ASP A 147 6.26 9.92 -3.25
C ASP A 147 5.03 9.56 -2.41
N GLU A 148 4.41 10.55 -1.79
CA GLU A 148 3.24 10.39 -0.91
C GLU A 148 1.96 10.15 -1.73
N VAL A 149 1.96 10.62 -2.98
CA VAL A 149 0.85 10.44 -3.91
C VAL A 149 1.36 9.71 -5.14
N ARG A 150 1.25 8.38 -5.13
CA ARG A 150 1.40 7.57 -6.35
C ARG A 150 0.57 8.23 -7.46
N SER A 151 1.16 8.37 -8.64
CA SER A 151 0.45 8.97 -9.77
C SER A 151 -0.83 8.19 -10.06
N LEU A 152 -1.85 8.88 -10.58
CA LEU A 152 -3.09 8.20 -10.96
C LEU A 152 -2.77 7.07 -11.96
N ALA A 153 -1.81 7.30 -12.85
CA ALA A 153 -1.26 6.30 -13.76
C ALA A 153 -0.68 5.07 -13.02
N ALA A 154 0.16 5.30 -12.00
CA ALA A 154 0.75 4.21 -11.21
C ALA A 154 -0.31 3.43 -10.41
N LEU A 155 -1.31 4.11 -9.86
CA LEU A 155 -2.41 3.46 -9.13
C LEU A 155 -3.30 2.63 -10.06
N VAL A 156 -3.62 3.13 -11.25
CA VAL A 156 -4.35 2.35 -12.25
C VAL A 156 -3.51 1.16 -12.72
N ALA A 157 -2.20 1.35 -12.97
CA ALA A 157 -1.32 0.25 -13.37
C ALA A 157 -1.20 -0.84 -12.28
N GLU A 158 -1.08 -0.45 -11.02
CA GLU A 158 -1.10 -1.38 -9.88
C GLU A 158 -2.43 -2.14 -9.79
N ALA A 159 -3.56 -1.44 -9.94
CA ALA A 159 -4.88 -2.07 -9.96
C ALA A 159 -5.04 -3.05 -11.14
N LEU A 160 -4.41 -2.80 -12.29
CA LEU A 160 -4.43 -3.72 -13.43
C LEU A 160 -3.56 -4.97 -13.21
N VAL A 161 -2.46 -4.85 -12.44
CA VAL A 161 -1.71 -6.02 -11.97
C VAL A 161 -2.59 -6.83 -11.03
N LEU A 162 -3.22 -6.18 -10.03
CA LEU A 162 -4.09 -6.86 -9.09
C LEU A 162 -5.28 -7.54 -9.79
N GLN A 163 -5.90 -6.89 -10.77
CA GLN A 163 -6.98 -7.49 -11.57
C GLN A 163 -6.53 -8.77 -12.28
N THR A 164 -5.30 -8.80 -12.81
CA THR A 164 -4.73 -10.00 -13.46
C THR A 164 -4.51 -11.11 -12.44
N VAL A 165 -4.00 -10.75 -11.26
CA VAL A 165 -3.76 -11.70 -10.16
C VAL A 165 -5.07 -12.23 -9.57
N LEU A 166 -6.15 -11.46 -9.57
CA LEU A 166 -7.46 -11.85 -9.03
C LEU A 166 -8.39 -12.51 -10.04
N GLN A 167 -7.86 -13.00 -11.17
CA GLN A 167 -8.67 -13.79 -12.11
C GLN A 167 -9.12 -15.11 -11.46
N PRO A 168 -10.42 -15.46 -11.49
CA PRO A 168 -10.97 -16.60 -10.75
C PRO A 168 -10.22 -17.92 -10.98
N ASP A 169 -9.89 -18.20 -12.23
CA ASP A 169 -9.28 -19.48 -12.62
C ASP A 169 -7.79 -19.59 -12.27
N ARG A 170 -7.14 -18.44 -11.95
CA ARG A 170 -5.68 -18.35 -11.84
C ARG A 170 -5.21 -17.72 -10.52
N GLN A 171 -6.11 -17.26 -9.67
CA GLN A 171 -5.78 -16.46 -8.47
C GLN A 171 -4.78 -17.15 -7.54
N ALA A 172 -5.09 -18.37 -7.10
CA ALA A 172 -4.22 -19.10 -6.18
C ALA A 172 -2.81 -19.32 -6.77
N VAL A 173 -2.74 -19.60 -8.07
CA VAL A 173 -1.49 -19.84 -8.79
C VAL A 173 -0.66 -18.56 -8.88
N LEU A 174 -1.28 -17.43 -9.24
CA LEU A 174 -0.57 -16.15 -9.40
C LEU A 174 -0.15 -15.53 -8.07
N LEU A 175 -0.94 -15.69 -7.01
CA LEU A 175 -0.53 -15.30 -5.67
C LEU A 175 0.68 -16.13 -5.22
N ASN A 176 0.62 -17.47 -5.35
CA ASN A 176 1.74 -18.33 -4.98
C ASN A 176 3.02 -18.02 -5.79
N LEU A 177 2.87 -17.71 -7.09
CA LEU A 177 3.96 -17.25 -7.93
C LEU A 177 4.62 -15.99 -7.38
N LEU A 178 3.83 -14.95 -7.08
CA LEU A 178 4.34 -13.69 -6.54
C LEU A 178 4.97 -13.85 -5.16
N GLN A 179 4.38 -14.67 -4.28
CA GLN A 179 4.98 -15.04 -2.99
C GLN A 179 6.35 -15.69 -3.21
N THR A 180 6.43 -16.69 -4.07
CA THR A 180 7.68 -17.43 -4.32
C THR A 180 8.75 -16.53 -4.93
N ALA A 181 8.37 -15.63 -5.83
CA ALA A 181 9.29 -14.71 -6.49
C ALA A 181 9.87 -13.65 -5.53
N THR A 182 9.10 -13.24 -4.52
CA THR A 182 9.42 -12.05 -3.70
C THR A 182 9.69 -12.35 -2.23
N GLY A 183 9.29 -13.53 -1.75
CA GLY A 183 9.29 -13.90 -0.33
C GLY A 183 8.25 -13.16 0.52
N VAL A 184 7.31 -12.45 -0.10
CA VAL A 184 6.25 -11.72 0.60
C VAL A 184 5.20 -12.69 1.12
N ALA A 185 4.85 -12.58 2.40
CA ALA A 185 3.83 -13.43 3.02
C ALA A 185 2.45 -13.19 2.39
N ILE A 186 1.65 -14.24 2.26
CA ILE A 186 0.26 -14.12 1.82
C ILE A 186 -0.54 -13.42 2.91
N GLY A 187 -1.18 -12.31 2.54
CA GLY A 187 -2.15 -11.57 3.35
C GLY A 187 -3.27 -11.08 2.44
N GLU A 188 -3.77 -9.87 2.68
CA GLU A 188 -4.71 -9.22 1.77
C GLU A 188 -4.09 -9.13 0.36
N PRO A 189 -4.74 -9.66 -0.70
CA PRO A 189 -4.16 -9.73 -2.05
C PRO A 189 -3.64 -8.39 -2.57
N GLN A 190 -4.35 -7.30 -2.27
CA GLN A 190 -3.97 -5.94 -2.64
C GLN A 190 -2.62 -5.55 -2.02
N GLN A 191 -2.44 -5.80 -0.72
CA GLN A 191 -1.19 -5.50 -0.02
C GLN A 191 -0.05 -6.38 -0.52
N MET A 192 -0.33 -7.66 -0.76
CA MET A 192 0.65 -8.60 -1.29
C MET A 192 1.16 -8.17 -2.66
N VAL A 193 0.27 -7.82 -3.61
CA VAL A 193 0.66 -7.34 -4.95
C VAL A 193 1.50 -6.07 -4.84
N ARG A 194 1.09 -5.12 -3.99
CA ARG A 194 1.84 -3.88 -3.75
C ARG A 194 3.26 -4.15 -3.24
N GLN A 195 3.40 -5.01 -2.24
CA GLN A 195 4.70 -5.38 -1.68
C GLN A 195 5.55 -6.16 -2.70
N ALA A 196 4.93 -7.03 -3.48
CA ALA A 196 5.60 -7.77 -4.54
C ALA A 196 6.17 -6.84 -5.62
N ILE A 197 5.39 -5.84 -6.07
CA ILE A 197 5.87 -4.82 -7.02
C ILE A 197 7.09 -4.08 -6.44
N ALA A 198 7.00 -3.60 -5.20
CA ALA A 198 8.10 -2.89 -4.56
C ALA A 198 9.37 -3.75 -4.43
N ARG A 199 9.20 -5.04 -4.10
CA ARG A 199 10.32 -5.99 -3.96
C ARG A 199 10.96 -6.30 -5.30
N LEU A 200 10.17 -6.56 -6.33
CA LEU A 200 10.63 -6.82 -7.69
C LEU A 200 11.32 -5.60 -8.30
N GLN A 201 10.83 -4.39 -8.03
CA GLN A 201 11.49 -3.15 -8.41
C GLN A 201 12.90 -3.08 -7.79
N HIS A 202 13.01 -3.31 -6.48
CA HIS A 202 14.29 -3.30 -5.79
C HIS A 202 15.26 -4.38 -6.31
N MET A 203 14.75 -5.58 -6.59
CA MET A 203 15.55 -6.71 -7.12
C MET A 203 16.04 -6.47 -8.55
N SER A 204 15.27 -5.72 -9.35
CA SER A 204 15.61 -5.41 -10.75
C SER A 204 16.31 -4.06 -10.94
N ASP A 205 16.44 -3.25 -9.88
CA ASP A 205 16.87 -1.85 -10.00
C ASP A 205 18.27 -1.68 -10.63
N LYS A 206 19.17 -2.64 -10.36
CA LYS A 206 20.55 -2.65 -10.84
C LYS A 206 20.74 -3.40 -12.17
N THR A 207 19.68 -3.97 -12.72
CA THR A 207 19.77 -4.76 -13.96
C THR A 207 19.59 -3.87 -15.18
N PRO A 208 20.47 -3.95 -16.20
CA PRO A 208 20.36 -3.14 -17.42
C PRO A 208 19.05 -3.38 -18.18
N ASP A 209 18.61 -4.64 -18.22
CA ASP A 209 17.34 -5.06 -18.79
C ASP A 209 16.40 -5.56 -17.69
N ARG A 210 15.59 -4.64 -17.17
CA ARG A 210 14.65 -4.91 -16.09
C ARG A 210 13.55 -5.88 -16.51
N ARG A 211 13.06 -5.82 -17.76
CA ARG A 211 11.99 -6.71 -18.24
C ARG A 211 12.46 -8.16 -18.26
N LYS A 212 13.65 -8.40 -18.80
CA LYS A 212 14.27 -9.72 -18.79
C LYS A 212 14.56 -10.23 -17.38
N ALA A 213 14.94 -9.33 -16.47
CA ALA A 213 15.12 -9.68 -15.05
C ALA A 213 13.80 -10.15 -14.41
N LEU A 214 12.72 -9.40 -14.60
CA LEU A 214 11.39 -9.74 -14.10
C LEU A 214 10.91 -11.09 -14.66
N ALA A 215 11.03 -11.30 -15.98
CA ALA A 215 10.70 -12.58 -16.60
C ALA A 215 11.50 -13.74 -15.98
N GLY A 216 12.81 -13.55 -15.78
CA GLY A 216 13.66 -14.54 -15.11
C GLY A 216 13.25 -14.84 -13.68
N PHE A 217 12.87 -13.83 -12.89
CA PHE A 217 12.38 -14.02 -11.52
C PHE A 217 11.06 -14.81 -11.49
N LEU A 218 10.09 -14.45 -12.34
CA LEU A 218 8.81 -15.14 -12.39
C LEU A 218 8.94 -16.57 -12.93
N GLN A 219 9.73 -16.79 -13.99
CA GLN A 219 9.99 -18.14 -14.50
C GLN A 219 10.72 -19.01 -13.46
N GLY A 220 11.70 -18.44 -12.76
CA GLY A 220 12.40 -19.13 -11.67
C GLY A 220 11.45 -19.51 -10.53
N ALA A 221 10.58 -18.59 -10.14
CA ALA A 221 9.55 -18.83 -9.11
C ALA A 221 8.53 -19.88 -9.55
N ALA A 222 8.05 -19.84 -10.79
CA ALA A 222 7.15 -20.85 -11.34
C ALA A 222 7.76 -22.25 -11.27
N ARG A 223 9.03 -22.40 -11.65
CA ARG A 223 9.77 -23.67 -11.54
C ARG A 223 9.92 -24.12 -10.09
N ALA A 224 10.28 -23.22 -9.18
CA ALA A 224 10.45 -23.52 -7.75
C ALA A 224 9.14 -23.97 -7.09
N ALA A 225 8.03 -23.32 -7.42
CA ALA A 225 6.70 -23.64 -6.92
C ALA A 225 5.99 -24.76 -7.72
N ARG A 226 6.65 -25.34 -8.73
CA ARG A 226 6.10 -26.39 -9.62
C ARG A 226 4.77 -25.98 -10.29
N LEU A 227 4.67 -24.71 -10.68
CA LEU A 227 3.49 -24.16 -11.35
C LEU A 227 3.65 -24.32 -12.87
N SER A 228 2.61 -24.82 -13.52
CA SER A 228 2.52 -24.84 -14.99
C SER A 228 1.81 -23.56 -15.44
N LEU A 229 2.59 -22.64 -16.01
CA LEU A 229 2.13 -21.38 -16.55
C LEU A 229 2.52 -21.28 -18.02
N ASP A 230 1.63 -20.77 -18.84
CA ASP A 230 1.86 -20.40 -20.23
C ASP A 230 2.80 -19.19 -20.32
N ASP A 231 3.72 -19.19 -21.29
CA ASP A 231 4.67 -18.10 -21.49
C ASP A 231 3.93 -16.77 -21.74
N GLU A 232 2.81 -16.81 -22.45
CA GLU A 232 1.96 -15.63 -22.71
C GLU A 232 1.46 -14.95 -21.42
N LEU A 233 1.10 -15.73 -20.40
CA LEU A 233 0.68 -15.17 -19.11
C LEU A 233 1.86 -14.57 -18.36
N ILE A 234 3.03 -15.22 -18.39
CA ILE A 234 4.22 -14.69 -17.74
C ILE A 234 4.58 -13.37 -18.39
N ASP A 235 4.64 -13.32 -19.72
CA ASP A 235 4.94 -12.10 -20.47
C ASP A 235 3.91 -11.00 -20.20
N GLY A 236 2.62 -11.33 -20.21
CA GLY A 236 1.55 -10.40 -19.87
C GLY A 236 1.66 -9.83 -18.44
N LEU A 237 2.04 -10.67 -17.47
CA LEU A 237 2.27 -10.25 -16.09
C LEU A 237 3.53 -9.39 -15.96
N VAL A 238 4.62 -9.74 -16.66
CA VAL A 238 5.86 -8.96 -16.72
C VAL A 238 5.58 -7.57 -17.26
N GLU A 239 4.86 -7.44 -18.38
CA GLU A 239 4.54 -6.14 -18.97
C GLU A 239 3.71 -5.27 -18.01
N ARG A 240 2.73 -5.85 -17.32
CA ARG A 240 1.91 -5.12 -16.33
C ARG A 240 2.72 -4.70 -15.11
N LEU A 241 3.55 -5.59 -14.57
CA LEU A 241 4.44 -5.29 -13.43
C LEU A 241 5.47 -4.22 -13.81
N TYR A 242 6.11 -4.35 -14.97
CA TYR A 242 7.06 -3.38 -15.48
C TYR A 242 6.40 -2.01 -15.66
N THR A 243 5.19 -1.97 -16.23
CA THR A 243 4.42 -0.74 -16.39
C THR A 243 4.10 -0.12 -15.03
N ALA A 244 3.62 -0.90 -14.06
CA ALA A 244 3.35 -0.38 -12.70
C ALA A 244 4.59 0.18 -12.00
N MET A 245 5.80 -0.33 -12.32
CA MET A 245 7.06 0.16 -11.75
C MET A 245 7.63 1.39 -12.46
N THR A 246 7.28 1.63 -13.72
CA THR A 246 7.97 2.60 -14.58
C THR A 246 7.08 3.71 -15.13
N ILE A 247 5.76 3.56 -15.04
CA ILE A 247 4.82 4.52 -15.59
C ILE A 247 4.96 5.90 -14.92
N GLY A 248 5.22 6.91 -15.74
CA GLY A 248 5.24 8.31 -15.32
C GLY A 248 3.83 8.89 -15.16
N GLU A 249 3.74 10.12 -14.69
CA GLU A 249 2.45 10.81 -14.47
C GLU A 249 1.64 10.95 -15.77
N ASP A 250 2.33 11.26 -16.88
CA ASP A 250 1.71 11.45 -18.20
C ASP A 250 1.34 10.12 -18.90
N GLY A 251 1.77 8.99 -18.33
CA GLY A 251 1.55 7.66 -18.91
C GLY A 251 0.11 7.16 -18.83
N LEU A 252 -0.78 7.88 -18.13
CA LEU A 252 -2.17 7.46 -17.98
C LEU A 252 -2.88 7.33 -19.32
N GLY A 253 -2.70 8.28 -20.24
CA GLY A 253 -3.34 8.23 -21.56
C GLY A 253 -2.99 6.95 -22.33
N SER A 254 -1.70 6.60 -22.39
CA SER A 254 -1.22 5.36 -23.04
C SER A 254 -1.69 4.10 -22.32
N LEU A 255 -1.69 4.10 -20.99
CA LEU A 255 -2.18 2.98 -20.20
C LEU A 255 -3.66 2.75 -20.48
N LEU A 256 -4.45 3.81 -20.49
CA LEU A 256 -5.87 3.72 -20.83
C LEU A 256 -6.01 3.20 -22.26
N MET A 257 -5.29 3.72 -23.26
CA MET A 257 -5.38 3.21 -24.63
C MET A 257 -5.13 1.69 -24.75
N SER A 258 -4.25 1.11 -23.92
CA SER A 258 -4.01 -0.35 -23.90
C SER A 258 -5.16 -1.19 -23.31
N LEU A 259 -6.07 -0.57 -22.55
CA LEU A 259 -7.26 -1.23 -22.03
C LEU A 259 -8.35 -1.23 -23.11
N ASN A 260 -8.30 -2.25 -23.96
CA ASN A 260 -9.37 -2.52 -24.92
C ASN A 260 -10.71 -2.72 -24.19
N GLU A 261 -11.80 -2.27 -24.80
CA GLU A 261 -13.18 -2.49 -24.31
C GLU A 261 -13.50 -1.97 -22.90
N ARG A 262 -12.97 -0.80 -22.53
CA ARG A 262 -13.35 -0.12 -21.28
C ARG A 262 -14.52 0.84 -21.47
N GLN A 263 -15.33 1.00 -20.43
CA GLN A 263 -16.21 2.16 -20.27
C GLN A 263 -15.71 3.02 -19.11
N GLY A 264 -15.69 4.35 -19.27
CA GLY A 264 -15.33 5.28 -18.21
C GLY A 264 -14.19 6.22 -18.56
N GLY A 265 -13.63 6.86 -17.53
CA GLY A 265 -12.80 8.03 -17.72
C GLY A 265 -12.12 8.51 -16.44
N VAL A 266 -11.47 9.65 -16.58
CA VAL A 266 -10.85 10.40 -15.48
C VAL A 266 -11.74 11.59 -15.19
N TYR A 267 -12.06 11.78 -13.92
CA TYR A 267 -12.97 12.80 -13.42
C TYR A 267 -12.24 13.66 -12.40
N PRO A 268 -12.57 14.96 -12.28
CA PRO A 268 -12.04 15.81 -11.23
C PRO A 268 -12.43 15.23 -9.87
N PHE A 269 -11.50 15.20 -8.93
CA PHE A 269 -11.77 14.73 -7.58
C PHE A 269 -12.19 15.90 -6.68
N SER A 270 -13.46 15.91 -6.27
CA SER A 270 -14.05 16.97 -5.46
C SER A 270 -14.77 16.38 -4.23
N ASP A 271 -15.33 17.26 -3.39
CA ASP A 271 -16.16 16.85 -2.25
C ASP A 271 -17.61 16.52 -2.65
N GLU A 272 -18.00 16.85 -3.88
CA GLU A 272 -19.32 16.54 -4.41
C GLU A 272 -19.41 15.06 -4.82
N PRO A 273 -20.56 14.39 -4.59
CA PRO A 273 -20.74 13.03 -5.06
C PRO A 273 -20.67 12.94 -6.59
N LEU A 274 -19.84 12.03 -7.10
CA LEU A 274 -19.75 11.76 -8.53
C LEU A 274 -20.70 10.63 -8.90
N SER A 275 -21.72 10.92 -9.71
CA SER A 275 -22.63 9.91 -10.24
C SER A 275 -22.21 9.47 -11.64
N LEU A 276 -21.98 8.18 -11.81
CA LEU A 276 -21.60 7.56 -13.08
C LEU A 276 -22.59 6.44 -13.43
N SER A 277 -22.57 6.00 -14.68
CA SER A 277 -23.25 4.78 -15.09
C SER A 277 -22.36 3.98 -16.03
N PHE A 278 -22.22 2.70 -15.76
CA PHE A 278 -21.53 1.74 -16.61
C PHE A 278 -22.46 0.58 -16.90
N ASP A 279 -22.54 0.17 -18.16
CA ASP A 279 -23.41 -0.92 -18.60
C ASP A 279 -24.88 -0.78 -18.11
N GLY A 280 -25.41 0.45 -18.14
CA GLY A 280 -26.76 0.77 -17.68
C GLY A 280 -26.98 0.72 -16.16
N MET A 281 -25.96 0.35 -15.36
CA MET A 281 -26.03 0.36 -13.91
C MET A 281 -25.49 1.68 -13.35
N PRO A 282 -26.27 2.40 -12.53
CA PRO A 282 -25.80 3.63 -11.89
C PRO A 282 -24.91 3.33 -10.69
N LEU A 283 -23.92 4.18 -10.46
CA LEU A 283 -23.06 4.15 -9.29
C LEU A 283 -22.77 5.58 -8.81
N THR A 284 -22.49 5.74 -7.53
CA THR A 284 -22.10 7.01 -6.92
C THR A 284 -20.81 6.83 -6.14
N ILE A 285 -19.84 7.71 -6.39
CA ILE A 285 -18.55 7.74 -5.69
C ILE A 285 -18.53 8.98 -4.82
N ARG A 286 -18.28 8.81 -3.52
CA ARG A 286 -18.31 9.91 -2.56
C ARG A 286 -17.14 9.85 -1.59
N ARG A 287 -16.55 11.00 -1.33
CA ARG A 287 -15.51 11.19 -0.31
C ARG A 287 -16.15 11.31 1.07
N TYR A 288 -15.64 10.55 2.02
CA TYR A 288 -15.97 10.66 3.44
C TYR A 288 -14.73 11.12 4.21
N ARG A 289 -14.81 12.33 4.76
CA ARG A 289 -13.81 12.84 5.70
C ARG A 289 -14.23 12.46 7.11
N SER A 290 -13.38 11.75 7.84
CA SER A 290 -13.58 11.52 9.26
C SER A 290 -13.29 12.81 10.03
N ARG A 291 -14.02 13.04 11.14
CA ARG A 291 -13.89 14.25 11.97
C ARG A 291 -12.67 14.22 12.90
N GLY A 292 -11.92 13.11 12.95
CA GLY A 292 -10.73 12.95 13.81
C GLY A 292 -9.43 13.29 13.07
N GLN A 293 -8.53 14.04 13.72
CA GLN A 293 -7.16 14.22 13.23
C GLN A 293 -6.47 12.86 13.08
N GLY A 294 -5.93 12.58 11.88
CA GLY A 294 -5.12 11.38 11.62
C GLY A 294 -5.86 10.16 11.07
N VAL A 295 -7.18 10.22 10.86
CA VAL A 295 -7.92 9.13 10.19
C VAL A 295 -7.84 9.32 8.67
N PRO A 296 -7.36 8.33 7.90
CA PRO A 296 -7.25 8.45 6.45
C PRO A 296 -8.62 8.68 5.82
N GLU A 297 -8.65 9.58 4.83
CA GLU A 297 -9.86 9.84 4.06
C GLU A 297 -10.25 8.59 3.27
N SER A 298 -11.51 8.18 3.40
CA SER A 298 -12.04 7.03 2.70
C SER A 298 -13.00 7.48 1.59
N ILE A 299 -12.86 6.89 0.41
CA ILE A 299 -13.81 7.04 -0.68
C ILE A 299 -14.71 5.83 -0.68
N VAL A 300 -16.02 6.05 -0.75
CA VAL A 300 -17.00 4.98 -0.81
C VAL A 300 -17.63 4.97 -2.19
N VAL A 301 -17.72 3.78 -2.79
CA VAL A 301 -18.46 3.53 -4.02
C VAL A 301 -19.77 2.85 -3.65
N MET A 302 -20.87 3.38 -4.16
CA MET A 302 -22.22 2.91 -3.85
C MET A 302 -22.99 2.63 -5.13
N MET A 303 -23.79 1.58 -5.10
CA MET A 303 -24.90 1.37 -6.03
C MET A 303 -26.22 1.69 -5.31
N PRO A 304 -27.34 1.87 -6.05
CA PRO A 304 -28.64 2.03 -5.42
C PRO A 304 -28.90 0.91 -4.40
N GLY A 305 -29.09 1.29 -3.14
CA GLY A 305 -29.41 0.37 -2.05
C GLY A 305 -28.23 -0.41 -1.44
N ARG A 306 -26.99 -0.30 -1.93
CA ARG A 306 -25.83 -0.98 -1.30
C ARG A 306 -24.46 -0.33 -1.57
N PRO A 307 -23.55 -0.28 -0.58
CA PRO A 307 -22.15 0.03 -0.84
C PRO A 307 -21.48 -1.12 -1.60
N LEU A 308 -20.66 -0.79 -2.59
CA LEU A 308 -19.78 -1.75 -3.27
C LEU A 308 -18.47 -1.96 -2.50
N GLY A 309 -17.97 -0.90 -1.88
CA GLY A 309 -16.71 -0.94 -1.13
C GLY A 309 -16.21 0.46 -0.82
N SER A 310 -15.12 0.51 -0.06
CA SER A 310 -14.42 1.75 0.25
C SER A 310 -12.92 1.61 0.03
N PHE A 311 -12.25 2.69 -0.37
CA PHE A 311 -10.83 2.66 -0.69
C PHE A 311 -10.12 3.97 -0.40
N THR A 312 -8.81 3.86 -0.15
CA THR A 312 -7.90 5.01 -0.02
C THR A 312 -7.13 5.27 -1.30
N ASP A 313 -6.69 4.23 -2.00
CA ASP A 313 -5.84 4.36 -3.20
C ASP A 313 -6.59 3.92 -4.46
N TYR A 314 -7.04 2.67 -4.46
CA TYR A 314 -7.90 2.11 -5.50
C TYR A 314 -8.79 1.01 -4.95
N LEU A 315 -9.88 0.74 -5.68
CA LEU A 315 -10.85 -0.34 -5.47
C LEU A 315 -10.95 -1.16 -6.75
N LEU A 316 -10.92 -2.48 -6.59
CA LEU A 316 -11.42 -3.42 -7.59
C LEU A 316 -12.63 -4.13 -6.98
N ALA A 317 -13.76 -4.10 -7.67
CA ALA A 317 -14.97 -4.77 -7.21
C ALA A 317 -15.69 -5.47 -8.37
N PRO A 318 -16.28 -6.66 -8.14
CA PRO A 318 -17.21 -7.25 -9.10
C PRO A 318 -18.35 -6.27 -9.41
N PHE A 319 -18.63 -6.05 -10.69
CA PHE A 319 -19.66 -5.11 -11.14
C PHE A 319 -20.35 -5.64 -12.39
N GLY A 320 -21.63 -6.02 -12.26
CA GLY A 320 -22.35 -6.73 -13.32
C GLY A 320 -21.60 -7.98 -13.78
N ASN A 321 -21.31 -8.06 -15.08
CA ASN A 321 -20.57 -9.17 -15.68
C ASN A 321 -19.05 -8.99 -15.70
N GLY A 322 -18.54 -7.87 -15.19
CA GLY A 322 -17.13 -7.53 -15.22
C GLY A 322 -16.61 -6.99 -13.90
N THR A 323 -15.62 -6.10 -13.98
CA THR A 323 -14.99 -5.49 -12.81
C THR A 323 -15.01 -3.98 -12.90
N LEU A 324 -15.34 -3.33 -11.79
CA LEU A 324 -15.18 -1.90 -11.58
C LEU A 324 -13.78 -1.64 -11.00
N LEU A 325 -13.03 -0.76 -11.65
CA LEU A 325 -11.76 -0.22 -11.18
C LEU A 325 -11.95 1.25 -10.85
N CYS A 326 -11.76 1.62 -9.60
CA CYS A 326 -11.66 3.01 -9.18
C CYS A 326 -10.27 3.27 -8.62
N ALA A 327 -9.60 4.35 -9.02
CA ALA A 327 -8.31 4.76 -8.48
C ALA A 327 -8.32 6.27 -8.26
N ARG A 328 -7.69 6.76 -7.18
CA ARG A 328 -7.71 8.20 -6.88
C ARG A 328 -6.32 8.77 -6.62
N SER A 329 -6.10 9.95 -7.15
CA SER A 329 -5.01 10.84 -6.75
C SER A 329 -5.58 11.96 -5.88
N SER A 330 -4.75 12.95 -5.54
CA SER A 330 -5.21 14.15 -4.83
C SER A 330 -6.16 15.03 -5.64
N GLU A 331 -6.08 14.98 -6.98
CA GLU A 331 -6.77 15.93 -7.87
C GLU A 331 -7.77 15.26 -8.82
N ALA A 332 -7.62 13.96 -9.06
CA ALA A 332 -8.40 13.24 -10.05
C ALA A 332 -8.75 11.83 -9.59
N LEU A 333 -9.90 11.35 -10.04
CA LEU A 333 -10.45 10.03 -9.82
C LEU A 333 -10.61 9.34 -11.18
N ALA A 334 -9.98 8.19 -11.35
CA ALA A 334 -10.20 7.32 -12.49
C ALA A 334 -11.26 6.28 -12.12
N ALA A 335 -12.27 6.10 -12.96
CA ALA A 335 -13.30 5.07 -12.78
C ALA A 335 -13.57 4.39 -14.12
N PHE A 336 -13.37 3.07 -14.15
CA PHE A 336 -13.52 2.25 -15.36
C PHE A 336 -14.30 0.97 -15.06
N TYR A 337 -15.12 0.59 -16.02
CA TYR A 337 -15.72 -0.74 -16.10
C TYR A 337 -14.98 -1.58 -17.13
N LEU A 338 -14.61 -2.80 -16.71
CA LEU A 338 -13.86 -3.79 -17.47
C LEU A 338 -14.74 -5.04 -17.68
N PRO A 339 -15.50 -5.14 -18.78
CA PRO A 339 -16.55 -6.14 -18.99
C PRO A 339 -16.03 -7.57 -19.09
N GLN A 340 -14.87 -7.79 -19.70
CA GLN A 340 -14.30 -9.14 -19.90
C GLN A 340 -13.39 -9.61 -18.76
N HIS A 341 -13.28 -8.82 -17.70
CA HIS A 341 -12.22 -8.96 -16.71
C HIS A 341 -12.81 -9.20 -15.32
N LYS A 342 -13.53 -10.30 -15.16
CA LYS A 342 -14.19 -10.65 -13.89
C LYS A 342 -13.17 -11.01 -12.81
N ILE A 343 -13.42 -10.54 -11.59
CA ILE A 343 -12.72 -10.98 -10.38
C ILE A 343 -13.72 -11.64 -9.43
N GLU A 344 -13.24 -12.51 -8.54
CA GLU A 344 -14.05 -12.97 -7.41
C GLU A 344 -13.97 -11.98 -6.25
N THR A 345 -15.03 -11.92 -5.46
CA THR A 345 -15.08 -11.07 -4.27
C THR A 345 -13.98 -11.49 -3.31
N VAL A 346 -12.98 -10.63 -3.11
CA VAL A 346 -12.02 -10.80 -2.02
C VAL A 346 -12.81 -10.52 -0.75
N ALA A 347 -13.13 -11.56 0.03
CA ALA A 347 -13.73 -11.38 1.34
C ALA A 347 -12.74 -10.55 2.19
N SER A 348 -13.13 -9.30 2.47
CA SER A 348 -12.43 -8.36 3.35
C SER A 348 -12.59 -8.75 4.81
#